data_AF-A0A5N8HIL1-F1
#
_entry.id   AF-A0A5N8HIL1-F1
#
_cell.length_a   1.000
_cell.length_b   1.000
_cell.length_c   1.000
_cell.angle_alpha   90.00
_cell.angle_beta   90.00
_cell.angle_gamma   90.00
#
_symmetry.space_group_name_H-M   'P 1'
#
loop_
_entity.id
_entity.type
_entity.pdbx_description
1 polymer ?
#
loop_
_entity_poly.entity_id
_entity_poly.type
_entity_poly.pdbx_seq_one_letter_code
_entity_poly.pdbx_strand_id
1 'polypeptide(L)' 'MSEKLQKVLARAGHGSRREIESIIEAGRVSVDGKIAKLGDRV' A
#
# COMPACT_ATOMS: atom_id res chain seq x y z
N MET A 1 9.24 13.65 -2.59
CA MET A 1 8.62 12.79 -3.62
C MET A 1 7.76 11.79 -2.89
N SER A 2 6.45 11.75 -3.10
CA SER A 2 5.60 10.73 -2.49
C SER A 2 5.52 9.50 -3.41
N GLU A 3 5.99 8.36 -2.92
CA GLU A 3 5.91 7.09 -3.62
C GLU A 3 4.55 6.44 -3.38
N LYS A 4 4.04 5.70 -4.36
CA LYS A 4 2.79 4.96 -4.19
C LYS A 4 2.98 3.88 -3.13
N LEU A 5 2.01 3.73 -2.23
CA LEU A 5 2.08 2.76 -1.14
C LEU A 5 2.36 1.34 -1.63
N GLN A 6 1.71 0.92 -2.71
CA GLN A 6 1.93 -0.40 -3.31
C GLN A 6 3.35 -0.60 -3.85
N LYS A 7 4.05 0.48 -4.22
CA LYS A 7 5.43 0.41 -4.69
C LYS A 7 6.40 0.26 -3.51
N VAL A 8 6.14 0.99 -2.42
CA VAL A 8 6.92 0.90 -1.19
C VAL A 8 6.78 -0.49 -0.57
N LEU A 9 5.56 -0.99 -0.44
CA LEU A 9 5.28 -2.32 0.08
C LEU A 9 5.84 -3.44 -0.81
N ALA A 10 5.79 -3.27 -2.15
CA ALA A 10 6.39 -4.24 -3.06
C ALA A 10 7.92 -4.26 -2.95
N ARG A 11 8.55 -3.09 -2.75
CA ARG A 11 9.98 -2.98 -2.48
C ARG A 11 10.39 -3.58 -1.14
N ALA A 12 9.53 -3.45 -0.14
CA ALA A 12 9.71 -4.06 1.18
C ALA A 12 9.51 -5.60 1.17
N GLY A 13 9.09 -6.18 0.05
CA GLY A 13 8.90 -7.63 -0.08
C GLY A 13 7.56 -8.15 0.43
N HIS A 14 6.57 -7.26 0.66
CA HIS A 14 5.23 -7.65 1.11
C HIS A 14 4.34 -8.25 0.00
N GLY A 15 4.89 -8.53 -1.18
CA GLY A 15 4.19 -9.16 -2.30
C GLY A 15 4.26 -8.35 -3.59
N SER A 16 3.51 -8.80 -4.59
CA SER A 16 3.42 -8.09 -5.87
C SER A 16 2.57 -6.82 -5.76
N ARG A 17 2.81 -5.82 -6.63
CA ARG A 17 2.02 -4.56 -6.64
C ARG A 17 0.51 -4.82 -6.63
N ARG A 18 0.04 -5.78 -7.43
CA ARG A 18 -1.39 -6.17 -7.51
C ARG A 18 -1.92 -6.78 -6.22
N GLU A 19 -1.11 -7.63 -5.60
CA GLU A 19 -1.47 -8.30 -4.34
C GLU A 19 -1.62 -7.28 -3.22
N ILE A 20 -0.70 -6.32 -3.17
CA ILE A 20 -0.77 -5.20 -2.24
C ILE A 20 -1.98 -4.31 -2.54
N GLU A 21 -2.33 -4.07 -3.80
CA GLU A 21 -3.55 -3.33 -4.16
C GLU A 21 -4.80 -4.02 -3.59
N SER A 22 -4.91 -5.35 -3.68
CA SER A 22 -5.99 -6.11 -3.05
C SER A 22 -5.97 -6.04 -1.51
N ILE A 23 -4.78 -6.04 -0.88
CA ILE A 23 -4.64 -5.92 0.58
C ILE A 23 -5.03 -4.51 1.07
N ILE A 24 -4.68 -3.48 0.30
CA ILE A 24 -5.09 -2.09 0.54
C ILE A 24 -6.60 -1.96 0.37
N GLU A 25 -7.17 -2.54 -0.69
CA GLU A 25 -8.63 -2.52 -0.93
C GLU A 25 -9.40 -3.26 0.17
N ALA A 26 -8.82 -4.34 0.72
CA ALA A 26 -9.35 -5.05 1.89
C ALA A 26 -9.21 -4.26 3.20
N GLY A 27 -8.63 -3.05 3.19
CA GLY A 27 -8.46 -2.21 4.37
C GLY A 27 -7.47 -2.76 5.40
N ARG A 28 -6.57 -3.66 4.99
CA ARG A 28 -5.56 -4.29 5.88
C ARG A 28 -4.26 -3.49 5.98
N VAL A 29 -4.17 -2.36 5.30
CA VAL A 29 -3.00 -1.48 5.34
C VAL A 29 -3.37 -0.18 6.04
N SER A 30 -2.60 0.19 7.06
CA SER A 30 -2.70 1.47 7.73
C SER A 30 -1.40 2.24 7.61
N VAL A 31 -1.48 3.51 7.25
CA VAL A 31 -0.35 4.44 7.19
C VAL A 31 -0.63 5.53 8.22
N ASP A 32 0.29 5.72 9.19
CA ASP A 32 0.17 6.75 10.23
C ASP A 32 -1.19 6.75 10.95
N GLY A 33 -1.73 5.56 11.21
CA GLY A 33 -3.02 5.38 11.88
C GLY A 33 -4.27 5.60 11.02
N LYS A 34 -4.12 5.87 9.71
CA LYS A 34 -5.23 5.95 8.75
C LYS A 34 -5.24 4.71 7.87
N ILE A 35 -6.43 4.13 7.66
CA ILE A 35 -6.59 3.05 6.68
C ILE A 35 -6.24 3.61 5.30
N ALA A 36 -5.21 3.03 4.69
CA ALA A 36 -4.75 3.44 3.39
C ALA A 36 -5.72 2.97 2.32
N LYS A 37 -5.86 3.78 1.27
CA LYS A 37 -6.74 3.48 0.13
C LYS A 37 -5.95 3.27 -1.15
N LEU A 38 -6.57 2.61 -2.12
CA LEU A 38 -5.96 2.40 -3.42
C LEU A 38 -5.58 3.75 -4.04
N GLY A 39 -4.29 3.97 -4.28
CA GLY A 39 -3.76 5.22 -4.82
C GLY A 39 -3.14 6.17 -3.79
N ASP A 40 -3.16 5.82 -2.50
CA ASP A 40 -2.43 6.58 -1.48
C ASP A 40 -0.93 6.63 -1.76
N ARG A 41 -0.34 7.76 -1.38
CA ARG A 41 1.09 8.03 -1.54
C ARG A 41 1.71 8.35 -0.19
N VAL A 42 2.90 7.80 0.04
CA VAL A 42 3.72 7.94 1.24
C VAL A 42 5.11 8.45 0.89
#